data_AF-A0A8J5BDE7-F1
#
_entry.id   AF-A0A8J5BDE7-F1
#
_cell.length_a   1.000
_cell.length_b   1.000
_cell.length_c   1.000
_cell.angle_alpha   90.00
_cell.angle_beta   90.00
_cell.angle_gamma   90.00
#
_symmetry.space_group_name_H-M   'P 1'
#
loop_
_entity.id
_entity.type
_entity.pdbx_description
1 polymer ?
#
loop_
_entity_poly.entity_id
_entity_poly.type
_entity_poly.pdbx_seq_one_letter_code
_entity_poly.pdbx_strand_id
1 'polypeptide(L)'
;MNTLTSLFFLTLAVFASLLGRKAFLATTNPITTFTDSKIDLDMPSIAKRTPVLFVPHGGPTLMYEGDPNSDQKAFAYLRQFGRELLKKHKENPDSVKGVIVMSAHWEHAYQKDENPREVSPNKLPKVTPKLGKIPVGIATDPADGLGRLEYDFFGFPRKLYQEKFFARHSHELALKVADVIDASDKYQAQLRTDKKWDHGLWVSSKVMFEHAGDADGEVPFPVLQISEPAGDQLKANGEDTEVANRFYDLGKILAPLREQGYWIIGSGMSVHNLRELGAYYGGHADYAVSFEKEVNKIVTNVSANEDGKIPDEQYKNNVKTLWNDKDRRRAHPTAEHLFPLFFALGAADGDKGKQVYAAPQASLSWGTYKWQ
;
A
#
# COMPACT_ATOMS: atom_id res chain seq x y z
N MET A 1 -1.71 -33.24 -19.59
CA MET A 1 -0.59 -33.21 -18.61
C MET A 1 0.36 -32.13 -19.07
N ASN A 2 0.16 -30.90 -18.59
CA ASN A 2 0.92 -29.72 -19.03
C ASN A 2 1.80 -29.22 -17.89
N THR A 3 3.10 -29.34 -18.10
CA THR A 3 4.20 -28.75 -17.35
C THR A 3 4.32 -27.27 -17.71
N LEU A 4 3.65 -26.36 -16.98
CA LEU A 4 3.90 -24.91 -17.08
C LEU A 4 3.41 -24.08 -15.87
N THR A 5 2.82 -24.70 -14.84
CA THR A 5 2.35 -24.01 -13.62
C THR A 5 3.37 -23.95 -12.46
N SER A 6 4.61 -24.43 -12.64
CA SER A 6 5.56 -24.60 -11.53
C SER A 6 6.57 -23.46 -11.32
N LEU A 7 6.47 -22.32 -12.03
CA LEU A 7 7.42 -21.21 -11.87
C LEU A 7 7.01 -20.13 -10.84
N PHE A 8 5.82 -20.23 -10.22
CA PHE A 8 5.33 -19.20 -9.29
C PHE A 8 5.66 -19.47 -7.80
N PHE A 9 6.22 -20.64 -7.46
CA PHE A 9 6.44 -21.05 -6.07
C PHE A 9 7.92 -21.18 -5.65
N LEU A 10 8.85 -20.71 -6.48
CA LEU A 10 10.29 -20.88 -6.24
C LEU A 10 11.01 -19.56 -5.90
N THR A 11 10.51 -18.79 -4.92
CA THR A 11 11.24 -17.60 -4.41
C THR A 11 11.20 -17.41 -2.89
N LEU A 12 10.61 -18.31 -2.09
CA LEU A 12 10.49 -18.12 -0.63
C LEU A 12 11.15 -19.22 0.25
N ALA A 13 12.09 -19.99 -0.29
CA ALA A 13 12.88 -20.96 0.51
C ALA A 13 14.23 -20.41 1.02
N VAL A 14 14.65 -19.20 0.60
CA VAL A 14 15.97 -18.65 0.95
C VAL A 14 16.01 -18.02 2.36
N PHE A 15 14.85 -17.71 2.95
CA PHE A 15 14.76 -17.04 4.26
C PHE A 15 15.31 -17.90 5.41
N ALA A 16 15.19 -19.23 5.35
CA ALA A 16 15.56 -20.11 6.48
C ALA A 16 17.01 -20.62 6.43
N SER A 17 17.67 -20.66 5.27
CA SER A 17 19.01 -21.26 5.16
C SER A 17 20.16 -20.31 5.46
N LEU A 18 19.97 -18.99 5.30
CA LEU A 18 21.01 -17.98 5.56
C LEU A 18 21.09 -17.57 7.03
N LEU A 19 19.97 -17.60 7.77
CA LEU A 19 19.93 -17.25 9.20
C LEU A 19 20.40 -18.38 10.12
N GLY A 20 20.52 -19.62 9.61
CA GLY A 20 20.84 -20.79 10.41
C GLY A 20 22.33 -21.07 10.64
N ARG A 21 23.26 -20.51 9.84
CA ARG A 21 24.70 -20.82 9.96
C ARG A 21 25.61 -19.67 9.52
N LYS A 22 25.82 -18.72 10.42
CA LYS A 22 27.11 -18.14 10.84
C LYS A 22 26.86 -16.76 11.43
N ALA A 23 27.07 -16.63 12.74
CA ALA A 23 27.36 -15.34 13.35
C ALA A 23 28.64 -14.81 12.70
N PHE A 24 28.50 -13.88 11.75
CA PHE A 24 29.62 -13.09 11.27
C PHE A 24 29.57 -11.78 12.05
N LEU A 25 30.58 -11.56 12.89
CA LEU A 25 30.86 -10.28 13.51
C LEU A 25 31.17 -9.29 12.39
N ALA A 26 30.14 -8.65 11.84
CA ALA A 26 30.31 -7.50 10.98
C ALA A 26 30.72 -6.33 11.87
N THR A 27 31.96 -5.90 11.73
CA THR A 27 32.44 -4.64 12.30
C THR A 27 31.59 -3.52 11.72
N THR A 28 30.73 -2.95 12.54
CA THR A 28 29.92 -1.78 12.20
C THR A 28 30.83 -0.57 12.09
N ASN A 29 31.30 -0.25 10.89
CA ASN A 29 31.76 1.11 10.62
C ASN A 29 30.50 1.99 10.48
N PRO A 30 30.34 3.07 11.28
CA PRO A 30 29.25 4.00 11.08
C PRO A 30 29.49 4.74 9.76
N ILE A 31 28.73 4.40 8.72
CA ILE A 31 28.83 5.07 7.43
C ILE A 31 27.96 6.33 7.48
N THR A 32 28.63 7.46 7.69
CA THR A 32 28.08 8.81 7.68
C THR A 32 28.03 9.38 6.25
N THR A 33 27.19 8.86 5.36
CA THR A 33 26.87 9.55 4.08
C THR A 33 25.49 9.19 3.52
N PHE A 34 24.47 9.26 4.37
CA PHE A 34 23.14 9.72 3.98
C PHE A 34 22.66 10.43 5.24
N THR A 35 22.28 11.70 5.16
CA THR A 35 21.53 12.28 6.26
C THR A 35 20.25 11.46 6.33
N ASP A 36 20.15 10.59 7.33
CA ASP A 36 18.87 10.17 7.88
C ASP A 36 17.95 11.39 7.81
N SER A 37 16.98 11.37 6.90
CA SER A 37 16.04 12.47 6.81
C SER A 37 15.44 12.61 8.20
N LYS A 38 15.51 13.82 8.78
CA LYS A 38 14.77 14.09 10.02
C LYS A 38 13.32 13.76 9.72
N ILE A 39 12.72 12.85 10.50
CA ILE A 39 11.31 12.51 10.31
C ILE A 39 10.52 13.81 10.43
N ASP A 40 9.84 14.19 9.36
CA ASP A 40 8.92 15.31 9.40
C ASP A 40 7.65 14.85 10.12
N LEU A 41 7.58 15.20 11.39
CA LEU A 41 6.46 14.92 12.27
C LEU A 41 5.31 15.92 12.07
N ASP A 42 5.43 16.91 11.17
CA ASP A 42 4.37 17.89 10.93
C ASP A 42 3.18 17.20 10.28
N MET A 43 2.15 17.09 11.09
CA MET A 43 0.91 16.44 10.73
C MET A 43 0.04 17.33 9.83
N PRO A 44 -0.87 16.71 9.07
CA PRO A 44 -1.82 17.45 8.27
C PRO A 44 -2.75 18.32 9.08
N SER A 45 -2.77 19.62 8.76
CA SER A 45 -3.95 20.42 9.03
C SER A 45 -5.06 19.87 8.15
N ILE A 46 -6.28 19.78 8.69
CA ILE A 46 -7.42 19.48 7.84
C ILE A 46 -7.68 20.76 7.06
N ALA A 47 -7.13 20.82 5.85
CA ALA A 47 -7.66 21.69 4.81
C ALA A 47 -9.09 21.19 4.46
N LYS A 48 -9.69 21.70 3.40
CA LYS A 48 -11.05 21.32 2.97
C LYS A 48 -11.29 19.80 2.79
N ARG A 49 -10.23 18.96 2.77
CA ARG A 49 -10.24 17.50 2.63
C ARG A 49 -9.12 16.81 3.44
N THR A 50 -9.28 15.52 3.75
CA THR A 50 -8.25 14.68 4.41
C THR A 50 -7.02 14.52 3.51
N PRO A 51 -5.80 14.27 4.02
CA PRO A 51 -4.58 14.07 3.23
C PRO A 51 -4.52 12.66 2.58
N VAL A 52 -3.51 12.45 1.73
CA VAL A 52 -3.15 11.12 1.20
C VAL A 52 -1.78 10.70 1.71
N LEU A 53 -1.60 9.40 1.91
CA LEU A 53 -0.33 8.81 2.31
C LEU A 53 0.10 7.69 1.39
N PHE A 54 1.41 7.58 1.23
CA PHE A 54 2.07 6.36 0.79
C PHE A 54 2.95 5.87 1.93
N VAL A 55 2.77 4.62 2.34
CA VAL A 55 3.51 4.02 3.45
C VAL A 55 4.19 2.70 3.02
N PRO A 56 5.45 2.50 3.41
CA PRO A 56 6.10 1.20 3.32
C PRO A 56 5.48 0.25 4.36
N HIS A 57 4.87 -0.86 3.94
CA HIS A 57 4.33 -1.85 4.90
C HIS A 57 5.40 -2.80 5.44
N GLY A 58 6.52 -2.97 4.73
CA GLY A 58 7.64 -3.82 5.14
C GLY A 58 7.25 -5.28 5.41
N GLY A 59 8.10 -6.00 6.13
CA GLY A 59 7.79 -7.35 6.59
C GLY A 59 6.94 -7.37 7.87
N PRO A 60 6.46 -8.56 8.30
CA PRO A 60 5.68 -8.70 9.53
C PRO A 60 6.48 -8.36 10.81
N THR A 61 7.81 -8.27 10.73
CA THR A 61 8.67 -7.79 11.82
C THR A 61 8.42 -6.33 12.19
N LEU A 62 7.86 -5.53 11.28
CA LEU A 62 7.47 -4.13 11.54
C LEU A 62 6.50 -4.00 12.71
N MET A 63 5.75 -5.05 13.07
CA MET A 63 4.83 -5.01 14.21
C MET A 63 5.52 -4.85 15.57
N TYR A 64 6.84 -5.06 15.66
CA TYR A 64 7.56 -5.04 16.93
C TYR A 64 8.53 -3.87 17.02
N GLU A 65 8.30 -3.04 18.03
CA GLU A 65 9.27 -2.03 18.44
C GLU A 65 10.61 -2.70 18.79
N GLY A 66 11.69 -2.15 18.25
CA GLY A 66 13.05 -2.63 18.47
C GLY A 66 13.47 -3.86 17.67
N ASP A 67 12.63 -4.42 16.79
CA ASP A 67 13.06 -5.54 15.94
C ASP A 67 14.19 -5.11 14.98
N PRO A 68 15.35 -5.78 14.98
CA PRO A 68 16.49 -5.38 14.15
C PRO A 68 16.26 -5.61 12.65
N ASN A 69 15.21 -6.34 12.27
CA ASN A 69 14.86 -6.62 10.88
C ASN A 69 13.77 -5.67 10.35
N SER A 70 13.43 -4.61 11.07
CA SER A 70 12.49 -3.57 10.63
C SER A 70 13.04 -2.18 10.91
N ASP A 71 12.57 -1.20 10.15
CA ASP A 71 12.95 0.18 10.37
C ASP A 71 12.15 0.82 11.51
N GLN A 72 12.87 1.23 12.56
CA GLN A 72 12.27 1.74 13.78
C GLN A 72 11.78 3.18 13.67
N LYS A 73 12.28 3.94 12.68
CA LYS A 73 11.79 5.29 12.40
C LYS A 73 10.48 5.23 11.63
N ALA A 74 10.37 4.31 10.67
CA ALA A 74 9.11 3.99 10.00
C ALA A 74 8.06 3.49 11.00
N PHE A 75 8.43 2.59 11.91
CA PHE A 75 7.58 2.17 13.02
C PHE A 75 7.09 3.37 13.85
N ALA A 76 8.01 4.21 14.34
CA ALA A 76 7.68 5.37 15.16
C ALA A 76 6.75 6.37 14.43
N TYR A 77 6.98 6.58 13.14
CA TYR A 77 6.10 7.42 12.31
C TYR A 77 4.70 6.84 12.20
N LEU A 78 4.54 5.56 11.86
CA LEU A 78 3.23 4.90 11.79
C LEU A 78 2.51 4.97 13.14
N ARG A 79 3.22 4.73 14.25
CA ARG A 79 2.68 4.86 15.61
C ARG A 79 2.17 6.26 15.89
N GLN A 80 2.95 7.29 15.57
CA GLN A 80 2.54 8.67 15.78
C GLN A 80 1.35 9.04 14.89
N PHE A 81 1.41 8.64 13.61
CA PHE A 81 0.37 8.89 12.64
C PHE A 81 -0.98 8.33 13.11
N GLY A 82 -1.00 7.06 13.51
CA GLY A 82 -2.23 6.42 13.99
C GLY A 82 -2.78 7.05 15.28
N ARG A 83 -1.92 7.43 16.24
CA ARG A 83 -2.36 8.19 17.44
C ARG A 83 -3.05 9.50 17.07
N GLU A 84 -2.54 10.22 16.08
CA GLU A 84 -3.13 11.48 15.63
C GLU A 84 -4.46 11.27 14.91
N LEU A 85 -4.61 10.20 14.13
CA LEU A 85 -5.91 9.83 13.54
C LEU A 85 -6.95 9.52 14.61
N LEU A 86 -6.56 8.74 15.63
CA LEU A 86 -7.42 8.40 16.76
C LEU A 86 -7.83 9.66 17.53
N LYS A 87 -6.87 10.57 17.77
CA LYS A 87 -7.14 11.86 18.41
C LYS A 87 -8.11 12.71 17.59
N LYS A 88 -7.87 12.87 16.29
CA LYS A 88 -8.76 13.62 15.38
C LYS A 88 -10.16 13.03 15.34
N HIS A 89 -10.28 11.71 15.23
CA HIS A 89 -11.57 11.03 15.29
C HIS A 89 -12.29 11.29 16.63
N LYS A 90 -11.57 11.21 17.75
CA LYS A 90 -12.13 11.49 19.08
C LYS A 90 -12.61 12.94 19.23
N GLU A 91 -11.88 13.91 18.67
CA GLU A 91 -12.23 15.32 18.69
C GLU A 91 -13.40 15.63 17.73
N ASN A 92 -13.42 15.01 16.55
CA ASN A 92 -14.45 15.14 15.55
C ASN A 92 -14.54 13.84 14.70
N PRO A 93 -15.54 12.98 14.92
CA PRO A 93 -15.71 11.75 14.15
C PRO A 93 -15.84 11.96 12.64
N ASP A 94 -16.31 13.14 12.20
CA ASP A 94 -16.40 13.48 10.77
C ASP A 94 -15.04 13.76 10.12
N SER A 95 -14.00 14.02 10.92
CA SER A 95 -12.64 14.26 10.41
C SER A 95 -11.90 12.98 10.01
N VAL A 96 -12.35 11.83 10.53
CA VAL A 96 -11.83 10.49 10.20
C VAL A 96 -13.02 9.52 10.19
N LYS A 97 -13.75 9.47 9.07
CA LYS A 97 -14.90 8.57 8.90
C LYS A 97 -14.51 7.13 8.56
N GLY A 98 -13.26 6.93 8.14
CA GLY A 98 -12.72 5.64 7.74
C GLY A 98 -11.44 5.80 6.95
N VAL A 99 -10.74 4.68 6.76
CA VAL A 99 -9.49 4.59 6.01
C VAL A 99 -9.66 3.62 4.85
N ILE A 100 -9.27 4.05 3.66
CA ILE A 100 -9.26 3.25 2.43
C ILE A 100 -7.79 2.95 2.10
N VAL A 101 -7.45 1.67 2.04
CA VAL A 101 -6.07 1.20 1.83
C VAL A 101 -6.00 0.39 0.54
N MET A 102 -5.21 0.86 -0.43
CA MET A 102 -4.75 0.02 -1.53
C MET A 102 -3.50 -0.72 -1.09
N SER A 103 -3.52 -2.05 -1.13
CA SER A 103 -2.38 -2.89 -0.75
C SER A 103 -1.72 -3.54 -1.97
N ALA A 104 -0.39 -3.50 -2.02
CA ALA A 104 0.40 -4.20 -3.03
C ALA A 104 0.23 -5.74 -3.00
N HIS A 105 -0.26 -6.32 -1.90
CA HIS A 105 -0.46 -7.78 -1.75
C HIS A 105 -1.82 -8.26 -2.24
N TRP A 106 -2.63 -7.37 -2.83
CA TRP A 106 -3.89 -7.75 -3.45
C TRP A 106 -3.96 -7.32 -4.91
N GLU A 107 -3.30 -8.10 -5.76
CA GLU A 107 -3.58 -8.09 -7.19
C GLU A 107 -4.95 -8.74 -7.43
N HIS A 108 -5.88 -8.02 -8.06
CA HIS A 108 -7.16 -8.61 -8.43
C HIS A 108 -7.01 -9.50 -9.67
N ALA A 109 -7.61 -10.68 -9.65
CA ALA A 109 -7.58 -11.60 -10.79
C ALA A 109 -8.82 -11.40 -11.66
N TYR A 110 -8.67 -11.57 -12.97
CA TYR A 110 -9.82 -11.70 -13.86
C TYR A 110 -10.42 -13.10 -13.65
N GLN A 111 -11.64 -13.20 -13.11
CA GLN A 111 -12.33 -14.50 -13.04
C GLN A 111 -12.81 -14.88 -14.45
N LYS A 112 -12.02 -15.69 -15.16
CA LYS A 112 -12.46 -16.42 -16.36
C LYS A 112 -13.40 -17.55 -15.94
N ASP A 113 -14.71 -17.35 -16.16
CA ASP A 113 -15.73 -18.41 -16.29
C ASP A 113 -15.57 -19.64 -15.39
N GLU A 114 -16.05 -19.57 -14.15
CA GLU A 114 -16.45 -20.78 -13.43
C GLU A 114 -17.91 -21.14 -13.80
N ASN A 115 -18.07 -22.30 -14.44
CA ASN A 115 -19.29 -22.99 -14.83
C ASN A 115 -20.57 -22.59 -14.02
N PRO A 116 -21.63 -22.02 -14.63
CA PRO A 116 -22.78 -21.42 -13.93
C PRO A 116 -23.75 -22.39 -13.23
N ARG A 117 -23.36 -23.66 -12.97
CA ARG A 117 -24.27 -24.70 -12.46
C ARG A 117 -24.24 -24.96 -10.95
N GLU A 118 -23.40 -24.27 -10.17
CA GLU A 118 -23.47 -24.34 -8.70
C GLU A 118 -23.61 -22.94 -8.10
N VAL A 119 -24.87 -22.49 -7.99
CA VAL A 119 -25.23 -21.31 -7.22
C VAL A 119 -25.71 -21.77 -5.85
N SER A 120 -24.88 -21.57 -4.83
CA SER A 120 -25.28 -21.73 -3.42
C SER A 120 -26.08 -20.49 -2.97
N PRO A 121 -27.17 -20.63 -2.21
CA PRO A 121 -28.08 -19.51 -1.86
C PRO A 121 -27.44 -18.37 -1.04
N ASN A 122 -26.22 -18.54 -0.54
CA ASN A 122 -25.53 -17.58 0.35
C ASN A 122 -24.33 -16.87 -0.31
N LYS A 123 -24.15 -16.93 -1.64
CA LYS A 123 -23.09 -16.17 -2.33
C LYS A 123 -23.67 -14.88 -2.94
N LEU A 124 -23.03 -13.74 -2.66
CA LEU A 124 -23.26 -12.48 -3.36
C LEU A 124 -23.21 -12.67 -4.89
N PRO A 125 -23.87 -11.80 -5.68
CA PRO A 125 -23.88 -11.92 -7.13
C PRO A 125 -22.46 -12.01 -7.68
N LYS A 126 -22.13 -13.09 -8.40
CA LYS A 126 -20.89 -13.18 -9.17
C LYS A 126 -20.95 -12.09 -10.25
N VAL A 127 -20.36 -10.92 -10.00
CA VAL A 127 -20.25 -9.84 -10.98
C VAL A 127 -19.27 -10.31 -12.05
N THR A 128 -19.80 -10.81 -13.17
CA THR A 128 -19.01 -11.02 -14.37
C THR A 128 -18.48 -9.64 -14.79
N PRO A 129 -17.16 -9.46 -14.99
CA PRO A 129 -16.64 -8.18 -15.45
C PRO A 129 -17.39 -7.75 -16.71
N LYS A 130 -17.95 -6.54 -16.75
CA LYS A 130 -18.47 -5.98 -18.00
C LYS A 130 -17.28 -5.91 -18.95
N LEU A 131 -17.40 -6.55 -20.12
CA LEU A 131 -16.34 -6.58 -21.13
C LEU A 131 -15.86 -5.13 -21.38
N GLY A 132 -14.58 -4.84 -21.08
CA GLY A 132 -13.95 -3.54 -21.31
C GLY A 132 -13.63 -2.68 -20.08
N LYS A 133 -14.11 -3.02 -18.86
CA LYS A 133 -13.75 -2.30 -17.62
C LYS A 133 -12.67 -3.02 -16.81
N ILE A 134 -11.82 -2.25 -16.14
CA ILE A 134 -10.75 -2.76 -15.26
C ILE A 134 -11.35 -3.06 -13.87
N PRO A 135 -11.31 -4.31 -13.39
CA PRO A 135 -11.91 -4.65 -12.11
C PRO A 135 -11.07 -4.13 -10.93
N VAL A 136 -11.75 -3.70 -9.88
CA VAL A 136 -11.17 -3.30 -8.60
C VAL A 136 -11.93 -4.02 -7.48
N GLY A 137 -11.25 -4.91 -6.78
CA GLY A 137 -11.77 -5.61 -5.61
C GLY A 137 -11.90 -4.67 -4.42
N ILE A 138 -13.00 -4.82 -3.67
CA ILE A 138 -13.26 -4.08 -2.43
C ILE A 138 -13.62 -5.09 -1.34
N ALA A 139 -12.80 -5.20 -0.30
CA ALA A 139 -13.01 -6.17 0.77
C ALA A 139 -14.14 -5.70 1.70
N THR A 140 -15.18 -6.52 1.86
CA THR A 140 -16.34 -6.19 2.70
C THR A 140 -16.91 -7.45 3.31
N ASP A 141 -17.28 -7.45 4.59
CA ASP A 141 -18.04 -8.55 5.19
C ASP A 141 -19.37 -8.00 5.73
N PRO A 142 -20.53 -8.24 5.07
CA PRO A 142 -21.82 -7.74 5.52
C PRO A 142 -22.39 -8.54 6.70
N ALA A 143 -21.80 -9.68 7.08
CA ALA A 143 -22.39 -10.57 8.08
C ALA A 143 -22.05 -10.16 9.52
N ASP A 144 -20.76 -10.03 9.85
CA ASP A 144 -20.28 -9.66 11.19
C ASP A 144 -19.53 -8.32 11.21
N GLY A 145 -19.16 -7.79 10.03
CA GLY A 145 -18.39 -6.55 9.90
C GLY A 145 -16.96 -6.64 10.41
N LEU A 146 -16.44 -7.82 10.75
CA LEU A 146 -15.10 -7.98 11.33
C LEU A 146 -14.04 -8.22 10.26
N GLY A 147 -12.94 -7.46 10.34
CA GLY A 147 -11.76 -7.70 9.51
C GLY A 147 -11.09 -9.03 9.83
N ARG A 148 -11.15 -9.97 8.88
CA ARG A 148 -10.43 -11.25 8.99
C ARG A 148 -9.04 -11.11 8.42
N LEU A 149 -8.03 -11.62 9.13
CA LEU A 149 -6.63 -11.49 8.72
C LEU A 149 -6.17 -12.65 7.82
N GLU A 150 -5.35 -12.33 6.84
CA GLU A 150 -4.58 -13.23 6.00
C GLU A 150 -3.09 -13.09 6.38
N TYR A 151 -2.46 -14.22 6.71
CA TYR A 151 -1.03 -14.29 7.01
C TYR A 151 -0.31 -14.76 5.75
N ASP A 152 -0.18 -13.84 4.78
CA ASP A 152 0.42 -14.03 3.46
C ASP A 152 1.95 -13.91 3.44
N PHE A 153 2.58 -14.08 4.61
CA PHE A 153 4.04 -14.14 4.79
C PHE A 153 4.48 -15.49 5.36
N PHE A 154 5.67 -15.92 5.00
CA PHE A 154 6.16 -17.28 5.27
C PHE A 154 7.59 -17.26 5.83
N GLY A 155 7.94 -18.29 6.61
CA GLY A 155 9.30 -18.47 7.16
C GLY A 155 9.60 -17.66 8.42
N PHE A 156 8.60 -17.04 9.04
CA PHE A 156 8.76 -16.26 10.27
C PHE A 156 8.52 -17.09 11.56
N PRO A 157 8.99 -16.63 12.73
CA PRO A 157 8.66 -17.28 14.00
C PRO A 157 7.15 -17.38 14.28
N ARG A 158 6.72 -18.45 14.96
CA ARG A 158 5.30 -18.74 15.25
C ARG A 158 4.53 -17.57 15.87
N LYS A 159 5.17 -16.77 16.72
CA LYS A 159 4.53 -15.62 17.40
C LYS A 159 3.88 -14.63 16.41
N LEU A 160 4.47 -14.43 15.23
CA LEU A 160 3.94 -13.50 14.24
C LEU A 160 2.60 -13.97 13.65
N TYR A 161 2.39 -15.29 13.59
CA TYR A 161 1.14 -15.91 13.13
C TYR A 161 0.05 -15.93 14.21
N GLN A 162 0.36 -15.46 15.42
CA GLN A 162 -0.58 -15.37 16.54
C GLN A 162 -1.02 -13.92 16.80
N GLU A 163 -0.37 -12.95 16.15
CA GLU A 163 -0.73 -11.55 16.25
C GLU A 163 -2.13 -11.30 15.73
N LYS A 164 -2.85 -10.41 16.40
CA LYS A 164 -4.20 -10.00 16.01
C LYS A 164 -4.24 -8.49 15.76
N PHE A 165 -5.21 -8.09 14.95
CA PHE A 165 -5.57 -6.73 14.64
C PHE A 165 -7.09 -6.67 14.51
N PHE A 166 -7.71 -5.70 15.15
CA PHE A 166 -9.17 -5.56 15.21
C PHE A 166 -9.59 -4.22 14.64
N ALA A 167 -10.23 -4.25 13.48
CA ALA A 167 -10.96 -3.14 12.91
C ALA A 167 -12.20 -3.68 12.19
N ARG A 168 -13.19 -2.82 11.97
CA ARG A 168 -14.39 -3.19 11.24
C ARG A 168 -14.22 -2.96 9.74
N HIS A 169 -14.78 -3.86 8.94
CA HIS A 169 -15.26 -3.49 7.61
C HIS A 169 -16.41 -2.50 7.74
N SER A 170 -16.70 -1.75 6.69
CA SER A 170 -17.98 -1.06 6.54
C SER A 170 -18.56 -1.41 5.18
N HIS A 171 -19.68 -2.13 5.18
CA HIS A 171 -20.39 -2.46 3.95
C HIS A 171 -20.91 -1.18 3.27
N GLU A 172 -21.35 -0.20 4.06
CA GLU A 172 -21.74 1.13 3.57
C GLU A 172 -20.56 1.85 2.89
N LEU A 173 -19.38 1.84 3.52
CA LEU A 173 -18.18 2.42 2.92
C LEU A 173 -17.76 1.67 1.65
N ALA A 174 -17.87 0.34 1.64
CA ALA A 174 -17.58 -0.47 0.47
C ALA A 174 -18.52 -0.15 -0.70
N LEU A 175 -19.82 0.02 -0.44
CA LEU A 175 -20.80 0.45 -1.44
C LEU A 175 -20.50 1.86 -1.95
N LYS A 176 -20.17 2.79 -1.05
CA LYS A 176 -19.78 4.16 -1.45
C LYS A 176 -18.55 4.16 -2.36
N VAL A 177 -17.52 3.39 -2.02
CA VAL A 177 -16.32 3.24 -2.86
C VAL A 177 -16.68 2.58 -4.19
N ALA A 178 -17.57 1.58 -4.17
CA ALA A 178 -18.05 0.93 -5.38
C ALA A 178 -18.77 1.91 -6.31
N ASP A 179 -19.68 2.73 -5.78
CA ASP A 179 -20.42 3.74 -6.54
C ASP A 179 -19.49 4.75 -7.22
N VAL A 180 -18.46 5.22 -6.50
CA VAL A 180 -17.45 6.15 -7.04
C VAL A 180 -16.64 5.51 -8.17
N ILE A 181 -16.25 4.23 -8.01
CA ILE A 181 -15.51 3.50 -9.04
C ILE A 181 -16.39 3.23 -10.27
N ASP A 182 -17.63 2.77 -10.06
CA ASP A 182 -18.55 2.39 -11.13
C ASP A 182 -19.12 3.59 -11.91
N ALA A 183 -19.10 4.79 -11.31
CA ALA A 183 -19.40 6.05 -11.99
C ALA A 183 -18.35 6.40 -13.07
N SER A 184 -17.13 5.83 -12.99
CA SER A 184 -16.15 5.92 -14.07
C SER A 184 -16.52 5.00 -15.25
N ASP A 185 -16.10 5.38 -16.45
CA ASP A 185 -16.24 4.54 -17.65
C ASP A 185 -15.19 3.42 -17.73
N LYS A 186 -14.05 3.59 -17.05
CA LYS A 186 -12.87 2.72 -17.15
C LYS A 186 -12.79 1.60 -16.11
N TYR A 187 -13.33 1.80 -14.91
CA TYR A 187 -13.23 0.83 -13.81
C TYR A 187 -14.57 0.21 -13.45
N GLN A 188 -14.48 -0.96 -12.82
CA GLN A 188 -15.63 -1.67 -12.27
C GLN A 188 -15.32 -2.16 -10.85
N ALA A 189 -16.17 -1.81 -9.90
CA ALA A 189 -16.07 -2.29 -8.54
C ALA A 189 -16.50 -3.75 -8.42
N GLN A 190 -15.83 -4.51 -7.56
CA GLN A 190 -16.21 -5.87 -7.19
C GLN A 190 -16.14 -6.03 -5.67
N LEU A 191 -17.30 -6.11 -5.03
CA LEU A 191 -17.37 -6.42 -3.60
C LEU A 191 -16.91 -7.86 -3.34
N ARG A 192 -16.00 -8.04 -2.38
CA ARG A 192 -15.39 -9.33 -2.04
C ARG A 192 -15.58 -9.64 -0.56
N THR A 193 -16.49 -10.56 -0.28
CA THR A 193 -16.76 -11.11 1.07
C THR A 193 -15.88 -12.27 1.45
N ASP A 194 -15.11 -12.77 0.50
CA ASP A 194 -14.13 -13.82 0.69
C ASP A 194 -12.72 -13.26 0.96
N LYS A 195 -12.46 -11.98 0.67
CA LYS A 195 -11.16 -11.35 0.87
C LYS A 195 -10.95 -11.03 2.35
N LYS A 196 -9.92 -11.65 2.91
CA LYS A 196 -9.31 -11.32 4.20
C LYS A 196 -8.26 -10.21 4.00
N TRP A 197 -7.94 -9.44 5.03
CA TRP A 197 -6.88 -8.43 4.96
C TRP A 197 -5.50 -9.06 4.91
N ASP A 198 -4.72 -8.75 3.86
CA ASP A 198 -3.30 -9.13 3.78
C ASP A 198 -2.41 -8.20 4.61
N HIS A 199 -1.16 -8.61 4.83
CA HIS A 199 -0.26 -7.90 5.72
C HIS A 199 0.05 -6.47 5.28
N GLY A 200 -0.04 -6.17 3.98
CA GLY A 200 0.12 -4.80 3.47
C GLY A 200 -0.89 -3.84 4.11
N LEU A 201 -2.10 -4.29 4.42
CA LEU A 201 -3.05 -3.52 5.23
C LEU A 201 -2.84 -3.72 6.74
N TRP A 202 -2.90 -4.95 7.23
CA TRP A 202 -3.12 -5.16 8.67
C TRP A 202 -1.86 -5.01 9.53
N VAL A 203 -0.66 -5.28 9.01
CA VAL A 203 0.59 -5.10 9.79
C VAL A 203 0.83 -3.62 10.08
N SER A 204 0.77 -2.77 9.05
CA SER A 204 0.93 -1.33 9.21
C SER A 204 -0.21 -0.73 10.04
N SER A 205 -1.45 -1.20 9.87
CA SER A 205 -2.60 -0.76 10.67
C SER A 205 -2.51 -1.17 12.13
N LYS A 206 -2.01 -2.37 12.44
CA LYS A 206 -1.74 -2.78 13.82
C LYS A 206 -0.75 -1.85 14.49
N VAL A 207 0.34 -1.50 13.81
CA VAL A 207 1.30 -0.52 14.31
C VAL A 207 0.58 0.81 14.56
N MET A 208 -0.10 1.37 13.55
CA MET A 208 -0.82 2.64 13.67
C MET A 208 -1.80 2.64 14.86
N PHE A 209 -2.56 1.57 15.07
CA PHE A 209 -3.74 1.57 15.93
C PHE A 209 -3.69 0.63 17.13
N GLU A 210 -2.51 0.15 17.54
CA GLU A 210 -2.34 -0.80 18.66
C GLU A 210 -3.00 -0.37 20.00
N HIS A 211 -3.34 0.92 20.15
CA HIS A 211 -3.98 1.50 21.34
C HIS A 211 -5.27 2.25 21.02
N ALA A 212 -6.02 1.80 20.01
CA ALA A 212 -7.20 2.52 19.52
C ALA A 212 -8.42 2.53 20.45
N GLY A 213 -8.47 1.70 21.49
CA GLY A 213 -9.62 1.62 22.38
C GLY A 213 -9.39 0.94 23.73
N ASP A 214 -10.41 1.02 24.59
CA ASP A 214 -10.40 0.60 26.01
C ASP A 214 -10.65 -0.91 26.22
N ALA A 215 -11.11 -1.62 25.19
CA ALA A 215 -11.26 -3.08 25.16
C ALA A 215 -10.66 -3.62 23.85
N ASP A 216 -9.62 -4.46 23.96
CA ASP A 216 -8.92 -5.16 22.87
C ASP A 216 -8.34 -4.32 21.72
N GLY A 217 -8.34 -2.99 21.82
CA GLY A 217 -7.71 -2.09 20.85
C GLY A 217 -8.42 -2.00 19.50
N GLU A 218 -9.74 -2.14 19.46
CA GLU A 218 -10.54 -1.98 18.23
C GLU A 218 -10.43 -0.56 17.65
N VAL A 219 -10.20 -0.45 16.34
CA VAL A 219 -10.18 0.84 15.62
C VAL A 219 -11.59 1.45 15.58
N PRO A 220 -11.81 2.72 16.02
CA PRO A 220 -13.14 3.30 16.18
C PRO A 220 -13.82 3.69 14.85
N PHE A 221 -13.11 3.57 13.73
CA PHE A 221 -13.60 3.84 12.38
C PHE A 221 -13.28 2.65 11.46
N PRO A 222 -14.05 2.45 10.37
CA PRO A 222 -13.83 1.35 9.46
C PRO A 222 -12.50 1.47 8.71
N VAL A 223 -11.87 0.31 8.47
CA VAL A 223 -10.72 0.17 7.58
C VAL A 223 -11.17 -0.67 6.40
N LEU A 224 -11.00 -0.16 5.19
CA LEU A 224 -11.42 -0.79 3.95
C LEU A 224 -10.20 -1.11 3.10
N GLN A 225 -10.08 -2.35 2.67
CA GLN A 225 -9.08 -2.74 1.69
C GLN A 225 -9.64 -2.67 0.28
N ILE A 226 -8.86 -2.11 -0.64
CA ILE A 226 -9.08 -2.23 -2.08
C ILE A 226 -7.89 -2.92 -2.74
N SER A 227 -8.16 -3.62 -3.83
CA SER A 227 -7.15 -4.29 -4.63
C SER A 227 -6.41 -3.30 -5.51
N GLU A 228 -5.28 -3.73 -6.05
CA GLU A 228 -4.74 -3.16 -7.27
C GLU A 228 -5.73 -3.35 -8.44
N PRO A 229 -5.90 -2.36 -9.33
CA PRO A 229 -6.62 -2.50 -10.59
C PRO A 229 -5.84 -3.39 -11.58
N ALA A 230 -5.75 -4.67 -11.26
CA ALA A 230 -5.16 -5.68 -12.11
C ALA A 230 -6.26 -6.60 -12.64
N GLY A 231 -6.14 -6.95 -13.91
CA GLY A 231 -6.66 -8.21 -14.45
C GLY A 231 -5.50 -8.87 -15.18
N ASP A 232 -5.72 -10.07 -15.71
CA ASP A 232 -4.73 -10.85 -16.49
C ASP A 232 -4.06 -10.05 -17.64
N GLN A 233 -4.57 -8.86 -17.96
CA GLN A 233 -4.09 -7.90 -18.94
C GLN A 233 -2.88 -7.02 -18.52
N LEU A 234 -2.28 -7.18 -17.34
CA LEU A 234 -0.95 -6.59 -17.08
C LEU A 234 0.11 -7.06 -18.10
N LYS A 235 -0.17 -8.12 -18.86
CA LYS A 235 0.75 -8.77 -19.81
C LYS A 235 0.27 -8.76 -21.27
N ALA A 236 -0.91 -8.22 -21.57
CA ALA A 236 -1.51 -8.28 -22.90
C ALA A 236 -1.88 -6.89 -23.41
N ASN A 237 -0.99 -6.31 -24.21
CA ASN A 237 -1.32 -5.36 -25.29
C ASN A 237 -1.37 -3.84 -24.99
N GLY A 238 -0.68 -3.32 -23.96
CA GLY A 238 -0.57 -1.86 -23.71
C GLY A 238 0.88 -1.35 -23.73
N GLU A 239 1.07 -0.04 -23.92
CA GLU A 239 2.36 0.59 -23.59
C GLU A 239 2.62 0.45 -22.08
N ASP A 240 3.84 0.10 -21.66
CA ASP A 240 4.18 -0.16 -20.24
C ASP A 240 3.71 0.98 -19.30
N THR A 241 3.69 2.24 -19.79
CA THR A 241 3.26 3.41 -18.99
C THR A 241 1.74 3.46 -18.73
N GLU A 242 0.91 2.86 -19.59
CA GLU A 242 -0.54 2.81 -19.38
C GLU A 242 -0.90 2.05 -18.10
N VAL A 243 -0.09 1.06 -17.73
CA VAL A 243 -0.27 0.31 -16.49
C VAL A 243 -0.13 1.24 -15.29
N ALA A 244 0.97 2.00 -15.20
CA ALA A 244 1.19 2.96 -14.12
C ALA A 244 0.09 4.03 -14.04
N ASN A 245 -0.37 4.52 -15.20
CA ASN A 245 -1.46 5.49 -15.27
C ASN A 245 -2.80 4.94 -14.76
N ARG A 246 -3.05 3.63 -14.82
CA ARG A 246 -4.29 3.06 -14.26
C ARG A 246 -4.40 3.27 -12.75
N PHE A 247 -3.29 3.11 -12.04
CA PHE A 247 -3.25 3.35 -10.59
C PHE A 247 -3.47 4.83 -10.27
N TYR A 248 -2.81 5.73 -11.02
CA TYR A 248 -3.02 7.17 -10.91
C TYR A 248 -4.48 7.56 -11.14
N ASP A 249 -5.08 7.09 -12.24
CA ASP A 249 -6.47 7.39 -12.58
C ASP A 249 -7.43 6.89 -11.49
N LEU A 250 -7.22 5.68 -10.95
CA LEU A 250 -8.05 5.14 -9.87
C LEU A 250 -7.91 5.98 -8.58
N GLY A 251 -6.70 6.42 -8.25
CA GLY A 251 -6.46 7.34 -7.13
C GLY A 251 -7.27 8.63 -7.30
N LYS A 252 -7.23 9.22 -8.49
CA LYS A 252 -7.96 10.43 -8.83
C LYS A 252 -9.48 10.25 -8.74
N ILE A 253 -10.00 9.10 -9.19
CA ILE A 253 -11.42 8.74 -9.07
C ILE A 253 -11.86 8.71 -7.61
N LEU A 254 -11.01 8.19 -6.70
CA LEU A 254 -11.33 8.11 -5.27
C LEU A 254 -11.05 9.40 -4.48
N ALA A 255 -10.30 10.35 -5.05
CA ALA A 255 -9.93 11.60 -4.38
C ALA A 255 -11.11 12.40 -3.77
N PRO A 256 -12.32 12.47 -4.38
CA PRO A 256 -13.46 13.18 -3.80
C PRO A 256 -13.94 12.62 -2.45
N LEU A 257 -13.64 11.35 -2.11
CA LEU A 257 -13.96 10.79 -0.80
C LEU A 257 -13.19 11.47 0.34
N ARG A 258 -12.06 12.12 0.02
CA ARG A 258 -11.27 12.90 0.98
C ARG A 258 -12.02 14.10 1.52
N GLU A 259 -12.88 14.72 0.71
CA GLU A 259 -13.75 15.83 1.14
C GLU A 259 -14.84 15.37 2.11
N GLN A 260 -15.12 14.06 2.15
CA GLN A 260 -16.12 13.46 3.03
C GLN A 260 -15.53 12.93 4.34
N GLY A 261 -14.23 13.13 4.60
CA GLY A 261 -13.58 12.66 5.82
C GLY A 261 -12.96 11.26 5.72
N TYR A 262 -12.88 10.65 4.54
CA TYR A 262 -12.21 9.36 4.34
C TYR A 262 -10.73 9.54 4.01
N TRP A 263 -9.87 8.81 4.69
CA TRP A 263 -8.43 8.84 4.46
C TRP A 263 -8.03 7.82 3.39
N ILE A 264 -7.07 8.17 2.54
CA ILE A 264 -6.57 7.30 1.48
C ILE A 264 -5.10 6.98 1.73
N ILE A 265 -4.78 5.69 1.72
CA ILE A 265 -3.42 5.18 1.92
C ILE A 265 -3.06 4.23 0.77
N GLY A 266 -1.95 4.50 0.11
CA GLY A 266 -1.23 3.54 -0.71
C GLY A 266 -0.23 2.78 0.15
N SER A 267 -0.42 1.48 0.31
CA SER A 267 0.46 0.61 1.08
C SER A 267 1.32 -0.25 0.14
N GLY A 268 2.61 0.07 0.06
CA GLY A 268 3.55 -0.54 -0.87
C GLY A 268 4.97 -0.49 -0.32
N MET A 269 5.96 -0.24 -1.18
CA MET A 269 7.36 0.03 -0.83
C MET A 269 7.97 0.94 -1.91
N SER A 270 8.75 1.96 -1.56
CA SER A 270 9.36 2.84 -2.58
C SER A 270 10.48 2.15 -3.36
N VAL A 271 11.16 1.18 -2.74
CA VAL A 271 12.06 0.21 -3.38
C VAL A 271 11.80 -1.18 -2.78
N HIS A 272 11.65 -2.20 -3.63
CA HIS A 272 11.31 -3.55 -3.21
C HIS A 272 11.99 -4.65 -4.05
N ASN A 273 13.27 -4.93 -3.77
CA ASN A 273 13.96 -6.06 -4.39
C ASN A 273 14.42 -7.09 -3.36
N LEU A 274 13.52 -8.01 -3.01
CA LEU A 274 13.84 -9.10 -2.08
C LEU A 274 14.89 -10.08 -2.62
N ARG A 275 15.13 -10.14 -3.94
CA ARG A 275 16.12 -11.05 -4.55
C ARG A 275 17.55 -10.69 -4.14
N GLU A 276 17.80 -9.42 -3.85
CA GLU A 276 19.13 -8.91 -3.49
C GLU A 276 19.28 -8.56 -2.00
N LEU A 277 18.24 -8.79 -1.17
CA LEU A 277 18.22 -8.35 0.23
C LEU A 277 19.41 -8.87 1.04
N GLY A 278 19.69 -10.17 0.94
CA GLY A 278 20.81 -10.80 1.65
C GLY A 278 22.18 -10.30 1.19
N ALA A 279 22.32 -9.87 -0.06
CA ALA A 279 23.59 -9.39 -0.61
C ALA A 279 23.99 -8.00 -0.07
N TYR A 280 23.01 -7.22 0.38
CA TYR A 280 23.20 -5.86 0.88
C TYR A 280 22.86 -5.71 2.38
N TYR A 281 22.75 -6.83 3.12
CA TYR A 281 22.45 -6.80 4.54
C TYR A 281 23.51 -6.02 5.31
N GLY A 282 23.08 -5.07 6.16
CA GLY A 282 23.97 -4.17 6.91
C GLY A 282 24.46 -2.93 6.13
N GLY A 283 24.00 -2.72 4.90
CA GLY A 283 24.26 -1.51 4.10
C GLY A 283 23.04 -1.13 3.26
N HIS A 284 23.27 -0.59 2.07
CA HIS A 284 22.23 -0.34 1.07
C HIS A 284 22.78 -0.55 -0.35
N ALA A 285 21.92 -0.89 -1.30
CA ALA A 285 22.27 -0.92 -2.70
C ALA A 285 22.23 0.49 -3.31
N ASP A 286 23.16 0.83 -4.19
CA ASP A 286 23.22 2.17 -4.80
C ASP A 286 21.95 2.50 -5.60
N TYR A 287 21.34 1.50 -6.25
CA TYR A 287 20.09 1.70 -6.99
C TYR A 287 18.91 1.98 -6.06
N ALA A 288 18.93 1.47 -4.81
CA ALA A 288 17.88 1.76 -3.85
C ALA A 288 17.95 3.25 -3.46
N VAL A 289 19.15 3.78 -3.31
CA VAL A 289 19.40 5.19 -3.03
C VAL A 289 19.02 6.08 -4.22
N SER A 290 19.46 5.75 -5.45
CA SER A 290 19.16 6.57 -6.63
C SER A 290 17.67 6.54 -6.98
N PHE A 291 17.03 5.38 -6.89
CA PHE A 291 15.60 5.26 -7.17
C PHE A 291 14.77 6.00 -6.12
N GLU A 292 15.07 5.86 -4.82
CA GLU A 292 14.40 6.62 -3.75
C GLU A 292 14.53 8.15 -3.95
N LYS A 293 15.67 8.63 -4.43
CA LYS A 293 15.85 10.05 -4.79
C LYS A 293 14.93 10.47 -5.93
N GLU A 294 14.77 9.63 -6.95
CA GLU A 294 13.85 9.92 -8.06
C GLU A 294 12.39 9.86 -7.59
N VAL A 295 12.03 8.91 -6.71
CA VAL A 295 10.72 8.88 -6.05
C VAL A 295 10.48 10.19 -5.31
N ASN A 296 11.42 10.64 -4.48
CA ASN A 296 11.28 11.91 -3.76
C ASN A 296 11.09 13.09 -4.72
N LYS A 297 11.91 13.16 -5.77
CA LYS A 297 11.83 14.22 -6.78
C LYS A 297 10.47 14.28 -7.47
N ILE A 298 9.89 13.14 -7.86
CA ILE A 298 8.57 13.14 -8.51
C ILE A 298 7.42 13.51 -7.55
N VAL A 299 7.64 13.39 -6.25
CA VAL A 299 6.68 13.81 -5.22
C VAL A 299 6.79 15.30 -4.91
N THR A 300 8.02 15.82 -4.77
CA THR A 300 8.27 17.15 -4.21
C THR A 300 8.59 18.23 -5.25
N ASN A 301 9.14 17.87 -6.41
CA ASN A 301 9.54 18.83 -7.43
C ASN A 301 8.36 19.14 -8.37
N VAL A 302 7.35 19.82 -7.81
CA VAL A 302 6.12 20.19 -8.49
C VAL A 302 5.81 21.67 -8.31
N SER A 303 5.24 22.28 -9.34
CA SER A 303 4.89 23.70 -9.35
C SER A 303 3.37 23.87 -9.35
N ALA A 304 2.85 24.58 -8.36
CA ALA A 304 1.42 24.90 -8.29
C ALA A 304 1.03 25.96 -9.34
N ASN A 305 -0.20 25.88 -9.81
CA ASN A 305 -0.83 26.94 -10.60
C ASN A 305 -1.26 28.13 -9.71
N GLU A 306 -1.93 29.12 -10.30
CA GLU A 306 -2.41 30.33 -9.60
C GLU A 306 -3.37 30.01 -8.44
N ASP A 307 -4.12 28.89 -8.52
CA ASP A 307 -5.03 28.42 -7.46
C ASP A 307 -4.31 27.61 -6.35
N GLY A 308 -2.99 27.51 -6.41
CA GLY A 308 -2.20 26.73 -5.46
C GLY A 308 -2.23 25.21 -5.65
N LYS A 309 -2.88 24.72 -6.73
CA LYS A 309 -2.98 23.30 -7.06
C LYS A 309 -1.88 22.84 -8.01
N ILE A 310 -1.37 21.63 -7.83
CA ILE A 310 -0.49 20.99 -8.81
C ILE A 310 -1.31 20.57 -10.04
N PRO A 311 -0.93 21.02 -11.25
CA PRO A 311 -1.58 20.58 -12.48
C PRO A 311 -1.49 19.06 -12.69
N ASP A 312 -2.59 18.44 -13.09
CA ASP A 312 -2.70 16.99 -13.33
C ASP A 312 -1.61 16.45 -14.28
N GLU A 313 -1.30 17.21 -15.33
CA GLU A 313 -0.27 16.84 -16.31
C GLU A 313 1.14 16.75 -15.69
N GLN A 314 1.44 17.53 -14.65
CA GLN A 314 2.72 17.39 -13.95
C GLN A 314 2.80 16.03 -13.24
N TYR A 315 1.74 15.63 -12.52
CA TYR A 315 1.75 14.34 -11.85
C TYR A 315 1.72 13.15 -12.82
N LYS A 316 0.99 13.22 -13.94
CA LYS A 316 1.06 12.20 -14.99
C LYS A 316 2.45 12.07 -15.61
N ASN A 317 3.11 13.20 -15.87
CA ASN A 317 4.50 13.19 -16.36
C ASN A 317 5.48 12.63 -15.32
N ASN A 318 5.25 12.90 -14.04
CA ASN A 318 6.01 12.34 -12.93
C ASN A 318 5.86 10.82 -12.83
N VAL A 319 4.63 10.29 -12.97
CA VAL A 319 4.37 8.84 -13.07
C VAL A 319 5.15 8.24 -14.24
N LYS A 320 5.05 8.84 -15.43
CA LYS A 320 5.79 8.41 -16.63
C LYS A 320 7.31 8.46 -16.43
N THR A 321 7.81 9.49 -15.75
CA THR A 321 9.25 9.67 -15.50
C THR A 321 9.78 8.55 -14.61
N LEU A 322 9.14 8.32 -13.46
CA LEU A 322 9.57 7.26 -12.53
C LEU A 322 9.39 5.85 -13.13
N TRP A 323 8.32 5.65 -13.90
CA TRP A 323 8.08 4.37 -14.58
C TRP A 323 9.17 4.02 -15.61
N ASN A 324 9.72 5.03 -16.28
CA ASN A 324 10.80 4.85 -17.25
C ASN A 324 12.21 5.02 -16.66
N ASP A 325 12.32 5.17 -15.33
CA ASP A 325 13.62 5.30 -14.68
C ASP A 325 14.48 4.04 -14.90
N LYS A 326 15.78 4.27 -15.12
CA LYS A 326 16.77 3.22 -15.42
C LYS A 326 16.87 2.15 -14.32
N ASP A 327 16.66 2.54 -13.07
CA ASP A 327 16.79 1.66 -11.91
C ASP A 327 15.46 0.96 -11.58
N ARG A 328 14.32 1.36 -12.18
CA ARG A 328 12.98 0.83 -11.85
C ARG A 328 12.91 -0.69 -11.88
N ARG A 329 13.45 -1.33 -12.93
CA ARG A 329 13.39 -2.80 -13.08
C ARG A 329 14.19 -3.54 -12.02
N ARG A 330 15.23 -2.91 -11.47
CA ARG A 330 16.06 -3.48 -10.41
C ARG A 330 15.53 -3.12 -9.02
N ALA A 331 15.01 -1.92 -8.83
CA ALA A 331 14.31 -1.50 -7.63
C ALA A 331 13.03 -2.31 -7.40
N HIS A 332 12.36 -2.70 -8.48
CA HIS A 332 11.09 -3.41 -8.50
C HIS A 332 11.12 -4.50 -9.60
N PRO A 333 11.65 -5.71 -9.29
CA PRO A 333 11.66 -6.84 -10.23
C PRO A 333 10.27 -7.19 -10.77
N THR A 334 9.28 -6.99 -9.92
CA THR A 334 7.85 -6.88 -10.23
C THR A 334 7.37 -5.55 -9.62
N ALA A 335 6.34 -4.93 -10.21
CA ALA A 335 6.00 -3.52 -9.95
C ALA A 335 4.85 -3.28 -8.96
N GLU A 336 4.23 -4.35 -8.44
CA GLU A 336 3.11 -4.30 -7.50
C GLU A 336 3.41 -3.43 -6.28
N HIS A 337 4.60 -3.55 -5.68
CA HIS A 337 4.94 -2.74 -4.52
C HIS A 337 5.14 -1.24 -4.83
N LEU A 338 5.35 -0.87 -6.10
CA LEU A 338 5.47 0.52 -6.54
C LEU A 338 4.10 1.15 -6.85
N PHE A 339 3.15 0.38 -7.36
CA PHE A 339 1.90 0.93 -7.88
C PHE A 339 1.03 1.70 -6.86
N PRO A 340 0.99 1.33 -5.56
CA PRO A 340 0.31 2.12 -4.54
C PRO A 340 0.83 3.56 -4.42
N LEU A 341 2.07 3.84 -4.83
CA LEU A 341 2.61 5.21 -4.91
C LEU A 341 1.90 6.01 -6.00
N PHE A 342 1.70 5.43 -7.18
CA PHE A 342 1.00 6.09 -8.29
C PHE A 342 -0.47 6.32 -7.95
N PHE A 343 -1.10 5.36 -7.25
CA PHE A 343 -2.42 5.53 -6.68
C PHE A 343 -2.48 6.71 -5.69
N ALA A 344 -1.52 6.80 -4.77
CA ALA A 344 -1.45 7.91 -3.81
C ALA A 344 -1.24 9.27 -4.52
N LEU A 345 -0.38 9.33 -5.55
CA LEU A 345 -0.19 10.52 -6.39
C LEU A 345 -1.48 10.95 -7.09
N GLY A 346 -2.27 10.01 -7.60
CA GLY A 346 -3.58 10.30 -8.20
C GLY A 346 -4.58 10.84 -7.18
N ALA A 347 -4.65 10.20 -6.01
CA ALA A 347 -5.54 10.60 -4.93
C ALA A 347 -5.17 11.97 -4.34
N ALA A 348 -3.91 12.42 -4.49
CA ALA A 348 -3.47 13.75 -4.07
C ALA A 348 -4.24 14.87 -4.79
N ASP A 349 -4.66 14.65 -6.04
CA ASP A 349 -5.55 15.53 -6.81
C ASP A 349 -5.17 17.03 -6.70
N GLY A 350 -3.90 17.33 -6.93
CA GLY A 350 -3.37 18.69 -6.92
C GLY A 350 -2.80 19.19 -5.59
N ASP A 351 -2.78 18.37 -4.55
CA ASP A 351 -2.11 18.72 -3.29
C ASP A 351 -0.59 18.60 -3.40
N LYS A 352 0.15 19.34 -2.56
CA LYS A 352 1.61 19.31 -2.59
C LYS A 352 2.13 18.08 -1.84
N GLY A 353 3.03 17.34 -2.49
CA GLY A 353 3.71 16.19 -1.91
C GLY A 353 4.90 16.58 -1.05
N LYS A 354 5.13 15.84 0.04
CA LYS A 354 6.35 15.90 0.85
C LYS A 354 6.85 14.49 1.20
N GLN A 355 8.17 14.35 1.27
CA GLN A 355 8.80 13.20 1.91
C GLN A 355 8.78 13.38 3.42
N VAL A 356 8.12 12.46 4.10
CA VAL A 356 8.07 12.42 5.56
C VAL A 356 9.35 11.79 6.11
N TYR A 357 9.71 10.65 5.52
CA TYR A 357 10.82 9.83 5.93
C TYR A 357 11.26 8.98 4.74
N ALA A 358 12.56 8.68 4.68
CA ALA A 358 13.09 7.66 3.81
C ALA A 358 14.41 7.14 4.35
N ALA A 359 14.56 5.82 4.30
CA ALA A 359 15.82 5.15 4.52
C ALA A 359 15.96 3.97 3.55
N PRO A 360 16.91 4.06 2.60
CA PRO A 360 17.39 2.89 1.88
C PRO A 360 18.06 1.92 2.85
N GLN A 361 17.60 0.68 2.87
CA GLN A 361 18.12 -0.39 3.72
C GLN A 361 18.24 -1.67 2.90
N ALA A 362 19.45 -2.20 2.79
CA ALA A 362 19.79 -3.27 1.87
C ALA A 362 19.27 -2.95 0.45
N SER A 363 18.40 -3.79 -0.11
CA SER A 363 17.76 -3.60 -1.43
C SER A 363 16.32 -3.09 -1.34
N LEU A 364 15.95 -2.48 -0.21
CA LEU A 364 14.65 -1.89 0.07
C LEU A 364 14.78 -0.40 0.38
N SER A 365 13.65 0.31 0.41
CA SER A 365 13.60 1.68 0.91
C SER A 365 12.28 1.95 1.62
N TRP A 366 12.38 2.64 2.76
CA TRP A 366 11.25 3.02 3.62
C TRP A 366 10.68 4.40 3.28
N GLY A 367 10.69 4.76 1.98
CA GLY A 367 10.16 6.03 1.50
C GLY A 367 8.69 6.19 1.86
N THR A 368 8.40 7.20 2.67
CA THR A 368 7.07 7.54 3.18
C THR A 368 6.73 8.94 2.73
N TYR A 369 5.57 9.08 2.06
CA TYR A 369 5.17 10.33 1.43
C TYR A 369 3.76 10.72 1.82
N LYS A 370 3.51 12.03 1.77
CA LYS A 370 2.27 12.65 2.18
C LYS A 370 1.89 13.79 1.24
N TRP A 371 0.59 13.91 0.94
CA TRP A 371 0.04 15.03 0.17
C TRP A 371 -1.05 15.74 0.98
N GLN A 372 -1.03 17.08 0.97
CA GLN A 372 -1.97 17.93 1.69
C GLN A 372 -2.07 19.35 1.11
#